data_AF-A0A178VGR2-F1
#
_entry.id   AF-A0A178VGR2-F1
#
_cell.length_a   1.000
_cell.length_b   1.000
_cell.length_c   1.000
_cell.angle_alpha   90.00
_cell.angle_beta   90.00
_cell.angle_gamma   90.00
#
_symmetry.space_group_name_H-M   'P 1'
#
loop_
_entity.id
_entity.type
_entity.pdbx_description
1 polymer ?
#
loop_
_entity_poly.entity_id
_entity_poly.type
_entity_poly.pdbx_seq_one_letter_code
_entity_poly.pdbx_strand_id
1 'polypeptide(L)'
;MAFRMSRDHADFVAHGGTEWDDGAFVNVKKIKIFHDWAGITLVQFDYIDGTGAIVSGLDHGRVPVEGARAEFWLRDDEYITIVTAFGGYCVRKIEFITNKRTFDFGGFN
;
A
#
# COMPACT_ATOMS: atom_id res chain seq x y z
N MET A 1 -22.50 8.94 -9.43
CA MET A 1 -21.31 9.49 -8.74
C MET A 1 -20.11 8.67 -9.19
N ALA A 2 -19.16 9.28 -9.90
CA ALA A 2 -17.91 8.63 -10.29
C ALA A 2 -16.78 9.32 -9.52
N PHE A 3 -16.09 8.59 -8.66
CA PHE A 3 -14.91 9.10 -7.97
C PHE A 3 -13.73 8.95 -8.94
N ARG A 4 -13.25 10.08 -9.47
CA ARG A 4 -12.04 10.14 -10.29
C ARG A 4 -10.86 10.11 -9.32
N MET A 5 -10.10 9.02 -9.33
CA MET A 5 -8.78 8.95 -8.71
C MET A 5 -7.97 10.17 -9.22
N SER A 6 -7.71 11.15 -8.37
CA SER A 6 -6.81 12.25 -8.71
C SER A 6 -5.40 11.66 -8.77
N ARG A 7 -4.98 11.28 -9.97
CA ARG A 7 -3.57 11.10 -10.30
C ARG A 7 -2.93 12.48 -10.32
N ASP A 8 -2.69 13.07 -9.16
CA ASP A 8 -1.64 14.07 -9.06
C ASP A 8 -0.33 13.31 -9.25
N HIS A 9 0.32 13.59 -10.38
CA HIS A 9 1.48 12.90 -10.91
C HIS A 9 2.69 13.18 -10.01
N ALA A 10 2.78 12.49 -8.89
CA ALA A 10 4.05 12.28 -8.21
C ALA A 10 4.50 10.87 -8.61
N ASP A 11 5.49 10.80 -9.49
CA ASP A 11 6.22 9.56 -9.73
C ASP A 11 6.88 9.18 -8.40
N PHE A 12 6.21 8.34 -7.61
CA PHE A 12 6.74 7.81 -6.35
C PHE A 12 7.78 6.70 -6.60
N VAL A 13 8.53 6.81 -7.71
CA VAL A 13 9.70 5.99 -7.94
C VAL A 13 10.85 6.66 -7.19
N ALA A 14 11.20 6.09 -6.03
CA ALA A 14 12.45 6.45 -5.36
C ALA A 14 13.61 6.35 -6.37
N HIS A 15 14.60 7.25 -6.31
CA HIS A 15 15.73 7.19 -7.24
C HIS A 15 16.40 5.81 -7.19
N GLY A 16 16.35 5.07 -8.31
CA GLY A 16 16.85 3.69 -8.41
C GLY A 16 15.85 2.58 -8.06
N GLY A 17 14.57 2.92 -7.86
CA GLY A 17 13.47 1.96 -7.72
C GLY A 17 13.03 1.38 -9.07
N THR A 18 12.34 0.24 -8.99
CA THR A 18 11.71 -0.43 -10.14
C THR A 18 10.20 -0.17 -10.09
N GLU A 19 9.63 0.30 -11.19
CA GLU A 19 8.17 0.41 -11.34
C GLU A 19 7.50 -0.96 -11.30
N TRP A 20 6.29 -1.00 -10.76
CA TRP A 20 5.50 -2.22 -10.66
C TRP A 20 4.02 -1.92 -10.82
N ASP A 21 3.28 -2.89 -11.33
CA ASP A 21 1.84 -2.88 -11.48
C ASP A 21 1.34 -4.32 -11.28
N ASP A 22 0.54 -4.56 -10.24
CA ASP A 22 -0.06 -5.88 -9.98
C ASP A 22 -1.22 -6.18 -10.94
N GLY A 23 -1.69 -5.18 -11.69
CA GLY A 23 -2.88 -5.26 -12.52
C GLY A 23 -4.16 -4.85 -11.78
N ALA A 24 -5.30 -5.07 -12.44
CA ALA A 24 -6.61 -4.66 -11.93
C ALA A 24 -7.33 -5.81 -11.21
N PHE A 25 -7.83 -5.52 -10.01
CA PHE A 25 -8.61 -6.44 -9.18
C PHE A 25 -9.91 -5.77 -8.70
N VAL A 26 -10.80 -6.56 -8.10
CA VAL A 26 -12.11 -6.06 -7.63
C VAL A 26 -11.95 -5.20 -6.38
N ASN A 27 -11.15 -5.63 -5.41
CA ASN A 27 -10.87 -4.87 -4.19
C ASN A 27 -9.58 -5.35 -3.51
N VAL A 28 -9.03 -4.55 -2.58
CA VAL A 28 -7.96 -4.98 -1.66
C VAL A 28 -8.60 -5.65 -0.44
N LYS A 29 -8.08 -6.79 -0.02
CA LYS A 29 -8.50 -7.51 1.19
C LYS A 29 -7.49 -7.37 2.33
N LYS A 30 -6.21 -7.36 2.00
CA LYS A 30 -5.11 -7.26 2.97
C LYS A 30 -4.02 -6.36 2.45
N ILE A 31 -3.41 -5.60 3.34
CA ILE A 31 -2.21 -4.80 3.08
C ILE A 31 -1.13 -5.29 4.04
N LYS A 32 0.04 -5.67 3.52
CA LYS A 32 1.22 -6.06 4.29
C LYS A 32 2.32 -5.04 4.02
N ILE A 33 2.90 -4.49 5.08
CA ILE A 33 3.89 -3.41 4.98
C ILE A 33 5.06 -3.68 5.92
N PHE A 34 6.27 -3.43 5.46
CA PHE A 34 7.48 -3.42 6.27
C PHE A 34 8.14 -2.05 6.24
N HIS A 35 8.80 -1.70 7.35
CA HIS A 35 9.49 -0.44 7.53
C HIS A 35 10.80 -0.67 8.30
N ASP A 36 11.90 -0.10 7.82
CA ASP A 36 13.18 -0.03 8.52
C ASP A 36 13.59 1.43 8.79
N TRP A 37 14.81 1.67 9.25
CA TRP A 37 15.29 3.01 9.56
C TRP A 37 15.30 3.97 8.34
N ALA A 38 15.34 3.43 7.11
CA ALA A 38 15.33 4.23 5.89
C ALA A 38 13.91 4.62 5.48
N GLY A 39 12.94 3.73 5.66
CA GLY A 39 11.53 3.97 5.36
C GLY A 39 10.75 2.69 5.10
N ILE A 40 9.68 2.78 4.31
CA ILE A 40 8.92 1.62 3.85
C ILE A 40 9.78 0.79 2.91
N THR A 41 9.95 -0.49 3.24
CA THR A 41 10.84 -1.42 2.53
C THR A 41 10.11 -2.46 1.71
N LEU A 42 8.85 -2.75 2.04
CA LEU A 42 8.00 -3.68 1.31
C LEU A 42 6.54 -3.26 1.45
N VAL A 43 5.81 -3.34 0.35
CA VAL A 43 4.35 -3.37 0.34
C VAL A 43 3.89 -4.57 -0.48
N GLN A 44 2.88 -5.28 0.02
CA GLN A 44 2.21 -6.35 -0.70
C GLN A 44 0.72 -6.29 -0.37
N PHE A 45 -0.10 -6.66 -1.34
CA PHE A 45 -1.55 -6.64 -1.21
C PHE A 45 -2.11 -8.02 -1.52
N ASP A 46 -3.08 -8.47 -0.72
CA ASP A 46 -4.00 -9.51 -1.16
C ASP A 46 -5.25 -8.85 -1.72
N TYR A 47 -5.72 -9.36 -2.85
CA TYR A 47 -6.83 -8.81 -3.62
C TYR A 47 -8.00 -9.79 -3.67
N ILE A 48 -9.20 -9.24 -3.91
CA ILE A 48 -10.35 -10.02 -4.37
C ILE A 48 -10.34 -9.99 -5.90
N ASP A 49 -10.31 -11.14 -6.55
CA ASP A 49 -10.35 -11.26 -8.01
C ASP A 49 -11.79 -11.24 -8.57
N GLY A 50 -11.92 -11.33 -9.89
CA GLY A 50 -13.23 -11.33 -10.57
C GLY A 50 -14.14 -12.52 -10.24
N THR A 51 -13.61 -13.58 -9.62
CA THR A 51 -14.37 -14.74 -9.14
C THR A 51 -14.81 -14.60 -7.67
N GLY A 52 -14.30 -13.58 -6.98
CA GLY A 52 -14.48 -13.38 -5.54
C GLY A 52 -13.46 -14.11 -4.67
N ALA A 53 -12.45 -14.76 -5.27
CA ALA A 53 -11.38 -15.42 -4.54
C ALA A 53 -10.33 -14.41 -4.04
N ILE A 54 -9.67 -14.74 -2.93
CA ILE A 54 -8.54 -13.95 -2.42
C ILE A 54 -7.25 -14.46 -3.07
N VAL A 55 -6.50 -13.56 -3.71
CA VAL A 55 -5.22 -13.83 -4.37
C VAL A 55 -4.15 -12.88 -3.86
N SER A 56 -2.93 -13.38 -3.68
CA SER A 56 -1.80 -12.55 -3.24
C SER A 56 -1.10 -11.91 -4.43
N GLY A 57 -0.93 -10.58 -4.38
CA GLY A 57 -0.01 -9.85 -5.24
C GLY A 57 1.46 -10.15 -4.92
N LEU A 58 2.36 -9.63 -5.75
CA LEU A 58 3.80 -9.79 -5.55
C LEU A 58 4.29 -8.92 -4.39
N ASP A 59 5.40 -9.32 -3.77
CA ASP A 59 6.11 -8.49 -2.81
C ASP A 59 6.83 -7.35 -3.58
N HIS A 60 6.48 -6.09 -3.30
CA HIS A 60 7.14 -4.94 -3.90
C HIS A 60 8.14 -4.34 -2.92
N GLY A 61 9.38 -4.82 -3.02
CA GLY A 61 10.49 -4.41 -2.18
C GLY A 61 11.17 -5.61 -1.52
N ARG A 62 11.61 -5.45 -0.26
CA ARG A 62 12.30 -6.51 0.49
C ARG A 62 11.84 -6.55 1.93
N VAL A 63 11.81 -7.76 2.50
CA VAL A 63 11.72 -7.91 3.95
C VAL A 63 13.05 -7.43 4.56
N PRO A 64 13.06 -6.43 5.45
CA PRO A 64 14.26 -5.97 6.11
C PRO A 64 14.75 -6.99 7.15
N VAL A 65 16.05 -6.97 7.47
CA VAL A 65 16.62 -7.81 8.53
C VAL A 65 16.09 -7.38 9.90
N GLU A 66 16.00 -6.07 10.12
CA GLU A 66 15.42 -5.45 11.32
C GLU A 66 14.45 -4.36 10.90
N GLY A 67 13.31 -4.29 11.58
CA GLY A 67 12.29 -3.30 11.26
C GLY A 67 10.93 -3.65 11.86
N ALA A 68 9.98 -2.75 11.63
CA ALA A 68 8.59 -2.96 11.98
C ALA A 68 7.83 -3.59 10.79
N ARG A 69 6.76 -4.32 11.11
CA ARG A 69 5.80 -4.80 10.12
C ARG A 69 4.37 -4.52 10.58
N ALA A 70 3.48 -4.32 9.63
CA ALA A 70 2.05 -4.26 9.87
C ALA A 70 1.28 -5.03 8.82
N GLU A 71 0.14 -5.57 9.24
CA GLU A 71 -0.85 -6.18 8.35
C GLU A 71 -2.22 -5.58 8.65
N PHE A 72 -2.88 -5.06 7.62
CA PHE A 72 -4.21 -4.46 7.72
C PHE A 72 -5.20 -5.27 6.91
N TRP A 73 -6.22 -5.80 7.59
CA TRP A 73 -7.31 -6.53 6.96
C TRP A 73 -8.52 -5.61 6.78
N LEU A 74 -9.02 -5.54 5.56
CA LEU A 74 -10.25 -4.85 5.23
C LEU A 74 -11.45 -5.76 5.49
N ARG A 75 -12.47 -5.21 6.14
CA ARG A 75 -13.74 -5.91 6.40
C ARG A 75 -14.51 -6.10 5.11
N ASP A 76 -15.53 -6.95 5.16
CA ASP A 76 -16.51 -7.02 4.08
C ASP A 76 -17.28 -5.70 4.09
N ASP A 77 -17.46 -5.07 2.92
CA ASP A 77 -17.97 -3.69 2.75
C ASP A 77 -16.96 -2.53 2.96
N GLU A 78 -15.69 -2.86 3.26
CA GLU A 78 -14.62 -1.87 3.41
C GLU A 78 -13.76 -1.80 2.15
N TYR A 79 -13.45 -0.60 1.68
CA TYR A 79 -12.60 -0.35 0.53
C TYR A 79 -11.79 0.94 0.71
N ILE A 80 -10.59 0.94 0.14
CA ILE A 80 -9.69 2.11 0.16
C ILE A 80 -10.31 3.21 -0.68
N THR A 81 -10.36 4.42 -0.14
CA THR A 81 -10.82 5.63 -0.83
C THR A 81 -9.67 6.56 -1.16
N ILE A 82 -8.66 6.64 -0.28
CA ILE A 82 -7.47 7.48 -0.45
C ILE A 82 -6.24 6.71 0.03
N VAL A 83 -5.15 6.84 -0.72
CA VAL A 83 -3.80 6.45 -0.28
C VAL A 83 -2.93 7.69 -0.31
N THR A 84 -2.27 7.97 0.81
CA THR A 84 -1.32 9.08 0.93
C THR A 84 0.04 8.51 1.29
N ALA A 85 1.04 8.78 0.47
CA ALA A 85 2.43 8.44 0.76
C ALA A 85 3.20 9.71 1.11
N PHE A 86 3.89 9.69 2.25
CA PHE A 86 4.76 10.77 2.70
C PHE A 86 6.21 10.32 2.56
N GLY A 87 7.02 11.15 1.91
CA GLY A 87 8.41 10.78 1.61
C GLY A 87 9.29 11.97 1.26
N GLY A 88 10.49 11.63 0.82
CA GLY A 88 11.47 12.53 0.22
C GLY A 88 12.27 11.73 -0.81
N TYR A 89 13.35 11.08 -0.38
CA TYR A 89 14.09 10.14 -1.23
C TYR A 89 13.41 8.78 -1.41
N CYS A 90 12.66 8.34 -0.39
CA CYS A 90 11.83 7.14 -0.39
C CYS A 90 10.55 7.40 0.42
N VAL A 91 9.59 6.49 0.34
CA VAL A 91 8.37 6.54 1.15
C VAL A 91 8.73 6.20 2.60
N ARG A 92 8.35 7.07 3.54
CA ARG A 92 8.65 6.91 4.98
C ARG A 92 7.42 6.67 5.83
N LYS A 93 6.27 7.20 5.41
CA LYS A 93 4.96 6.94 6.00
C LYS A 93 3.95 6.69 4.90
N ILE A 94 3.06 5.73 5.08
CA ILE A 94 1.89 5.53 4.23
C ILE A 94 0.65 5.60 5.08
N GLU A 95 -0.39 6.23 4.55
CA GLU A 95 -1.72 6.28 5.12
C GLU A 95 -2.75 5.74 4.13
N PHE A 96 -3.58 4.81 4.58
CA PHE A 96 -4.72 4.27 3.86
C PHE A 96 -5.99 4.74 4.55
N ILE A 97 -6.78 5.53 3.84
CA ILE A 97 -8.12 5.92 4.28
C ILE A 97 -9.11 5.01 3.54
N THR A 98 -9.97 4.36 4.30
CA THR A 98 -11.09 3.57 3.79
C THR A 98 -12.40 4.31 3.98
N ASN A 99 -13.47 3.79 3.40
CA ASN A 99 -14.83 4.25 3.71
C ASN A 99 -15.25 4.03 5.18
N LYS A 100 -14.42 3.39 6.02
CA LYS A 100 -14.74 3.09 7.42
C LYS A 100 -13.75 3.67 8.43
N ARG A 101 -12.45 3.73 8.11
CA ARG A 101 -11.38 4.08 9.05
C ARG A 101 -10.09 4.47 8.32
N THR A 102 -9.13 4.95 9.09
CA THR A 102 -7.77 5.24 8.62
C THR A 102 -6.79 4.27 9.24
N PHE A 103 -5.82 3.83 8.44
CA PHE A 103 -4.63 3.12 8.87
C PHE A 103 -3.40 3.91 8.47
N ASP A 104 -2.42 4.02 9.35
CA ASP A 104 -1.13 4.54 8.98
C ASP A 104 0.00 3.62 9.45
N PHE A 105 1.14 3.74 8.79
CA PHE A 105 2.32 2.97 9.12
C PHE A 105 3.59 3.70 8.68
N GLY A 106 4.66 3.55 9.47
CA GLY A 106 5.90 4.30 9.32
C GLY A 106 5.83 5.70 9.94
N GLY A 107 6.85 6.51 9.72
CA GLY A 107 6.96 7.85 10.31
C GLY A 107 8.40 8.31 10.51
N PHE A 108 8.52 9.53 11.04
CA PHE A 108 9.79 10.10 11.49
C PHE A 108 9.84 9.91 13.01
N ASN A 109 10.91 9.30 13.52
CA ASN A 109 11.20 9.33 14.95
C ASN A 109 11.57 10.75 15.39
#